data_AF-A0A7X8XKP4-F1
#
_entry.id   AF-A0A7X8XKP4-F1
#
_cell.length_a   1.000
_cell.length_b   1.000
_cell.length_c   1.000
_cell.angle_alpha   90.00
_cell.angle_beta   90.00
_cell.angle_gamma   90.00
#
_symmetry.space_group_name_H-M   'P 1'
#
loop_
_entity.id
_entity.type
_entity.pdbx_description
1 polymer ?
#
loop_
_entity_poly.entity_id
_entity_poly.type
_entity_poly.pdbx_seq_one_letter_code
_entity_poly.pdbx_strand_id
1 'polypeptide(L)'
;MKKGIHEFEGTPGEVISRLEAAQQEDRKAERRGTGFGCGAGILFFLGVGLLGLSSDISWLAWPGAFCLVGAVVCVPLFFRADSQDLVDSHYLEPLRFLRVLRADLPPDRPVRLKVDFRDYPMQVFQVSRTPEGGGRTRLTYRQPWMEFQGRLADGSRLSLEAVRKAERLESYKTRRGKTRRRWKDKVEDRISLQLQVPGLDLGNLVAQLRPGLPHGMVGRDMKIQGDMVRMVVQTPQARRTIHQNLTPQDLASGDRFLALLLWVYQGVGRLRPAASQAG
;
A
#
# COMPACT_ATOMS: atom_id res chain seq x y z
N MET A 1 12.85 -7.79 -3.11
CA MET A 1 12.98 -6.31 -3.19
C MET A 1 13.17 -5.72 -1.78
N LYS A 2 13.83 -4.55 -1.61
CA LYS A 2 13.96 -3.90 -0.28
C LYS A 2 12.77 -2.97 -0.01
N LYS A 3 12.33 -2.85 1.24
CA LYS A 3 11.37 -1.81 1.68
C LYS A 3 11.91 -0.42 1.34
N GLY A 4 11.21 0.31 0.48
CA GLY A 4 11.65 1.60 -0.01
C GLY A 4 10.72 2.15 -1.09
N ILE A 5 11.13 3.27 -1.67
CA ILE A 5 10.47 3.86 -2.84
C ILE A 5 11.03 3.17 -4.08
N HIS A 6 10.16 2.67 -4.94
CA HIS A 6 10.53 2.09 -6.22
C HIS A 6 9.78 2.79 -7.33
N GLU A 7 10.51 3.03 -8.41
CA GLU A 7 9.99 3.68 -9.60
C GLU A 7 10.11 2.70 -10.77
N PHE A 8 8.98 2.46 -11.41
CA PHE A 8 8.83 1.57 -12.54
C PHE A 8 8.49 2.44 -13.75
N GLU A 9 9.42 2.52 -14.69
CA GLU A 9 9.24 3.19 -15.98
C GLU A 9 9.47 2.18 -17.09
N GLY A 10 8.61 2.22 -18.11
CA GLY A 10 8.66 1.32 -19.26
C GLY A 10 7.29 1.15 -19.90
N THR A 11 7.17 0.19 -20.81
CA THR A 11 5.88 -0.16 -21.40
C THR A 11 4.91 -0.70 -20.35
N PRO A 12 3.58 -0.64 -20.57
CA PRO A 12 2.61 -1.16 -19.61
C PRO A 12 2.86 -2.64 -19.28
N GLY A 13 3.27 -3.44 -20.28
CA GLY A 13 3.62 -4.84 -20.09
C GLY A 13 4.83 -5.04 -19.17
N GLU A 14 5.92 -4.29 -19.41
CA GLU A 14 7.13 -4.37 -18.60
C GLU A 14 6.89 -3.95 -17.14
N VAL A 15 6.13 -2.87 -16.93
CA VAL A 15 5.81 -2.38 -15.58
C VAL A 15 4.97 -3.41 -14.83
N ILE A 16 3.97 -4.01 -15.48
CA ILE A 16 3.16 -5.10 -14.89
C ILE A 16 4.05 -6.30 -14.55
N SER A 17 4.91 -6.75 -15.47
CA SER A 17 5.80 -7.89 -15.22
C SER A 17 6.80 -7.63 -14.09
N ARG A 18 7.33 -6.41 -13.96
CA ARG A 18 8.22 -6.04 -12.85
C ARG A 18 7.49 -6.01 -11.51
N LEU A 19 6.25 -5.53 -11.46
CA LEU A 19 5.41 -5.60 -10.26
C LEU A 19 5.06 -7.05 -9.88
N GLU A 20 4.77 -7.91 -10.87
CA GLU A 20 4.51 -9.33 -10.64
C GLU A 20 5.76 -10.05 -10.12
N ALA A 21 6.94 -9.72 -10.66
CA ALA A 21 8.20 -10.23 -10.14
C ALA A 21 8.42 -9.79 -8.69
N ALA A 22 8.14 -8.53 -8.36
CA ALA A 22 8.20 -8.03 -6.98
C ALA A 22 7.24 -8.79 -6.04
N GLN A 23 5.99 -9.04 -6.47
CA GLN A 23 5.02 -9.86 -5.72
C GLN A 23 5.53 -11.30 -5.51
N GLN A 24 6.14 -11.91 -6.52
CA GLN A 24 6.68 -13.27 -6.40
C GLN A 24 7.89 -13.34 -5.47
N GLU A 25 8.77 -12.35 -5.51
CA GLU A 25 9.90 -12.23 -4.58
C GLU A 25 9.43 -12.09 -3.14
N ASP A 26 8.41 -11.26 -2.92
CA ASP A 26 7.81 -11.01 -1.60
C ASP A 26 7.18 -12.29 -1.02
N ARG A 27 6.33 -12.97 -1.79
CA ARG A 27 5.78 -14.28 -1.40
C ARG A 27 6.84 -15.34 -1.09
N LYS A 28 7.98 -15.31 -1.81
CA LYS A 28 9.12 -16.20 -1.52
C LYS A 28 9.82 -15.80 -0.22
N ALA A 29 9.97 -14.50 0.05
CA ALA A 29 10.56 -13.98 1.28
C ALA A 29 9.67 -14.30 2.49
N GLU A 30 8.36 -14.12 2.39
CA GLU A 30 7.38 -14.46 3.43
C GLU A 30 7.45 -15.95 3.80
N ARG A 31 7.37 -16.85 2.81
CA ARG A 31 7.49 -18.30 3.02
C ARG A 31 8.81 -18.69 3.69
N ARG A 32 9.91 -18.05 3.28
CA ARG A 32 11.23 -18.27 3.90
C ARG A 32 11.26 -17.76 5.33
N GLY A 33 10.71 -16.57 5.59
CA GLY A 33 10.60 -15.98 6.93
C GLY A 33 9.80 -16.87 7.89
N THR A 34 8.62 -17.33 7.48
CA THR A 34 7.81 -18.28 8.28
C THR A 34 8.56 -19.58 8.52
N GLY A 35 9.24 -20.12 7.50
CA GLY A 35 10.05 -21.33 7.63
C GLY A 35 11.22 -21.17 8.60
N PHE A 36 11.97 -20.07 8.52
CA PHE A 36 13.07 -19.78 9.44
C PHE A 36 12.59 -19.52 10.87
N GLY A 37 11.45 -18.84 11.05
CA GLY A 37 10.86 -18.60 12.37
C GLY A 37 10.40 -19.88 13.05
N CYS A 38 9.64 -20.72 12.35
CA CYS A 38 9.22 -22.03 12.86
C CYS A 38 10.42 -22.97 13.09
N GLY A 39 11.37 -23.00 12.16
CA GLY A 39 12.59 -23.80 12.26
C GLY A 39 13.47 -23.40 13.46
N ALA A 40 13.65 -22.09 13.69
CA ALA A 40 14.37 -21.58 14.86
C ALA A 40 13.70 -21.99 16.18
N GLY A 41 12.36 -21.91 16.24
CA GLY A 41 11.61 -22.34 17.41
C GLY A 41 11.78 -23.83 17.70
N ILE A 42 11.61 -24.68 16.68
CA ILE A 42 11.78 -26.13 16.80
C ILE A 42 13.20 -26.47 17.25
N LEU A 43 14.23 -25.91 16.59
CA LEU A 43 15.64 -26.15 16.95
C LEU A 43 15.98 -25.68 18.35
N PHE A 44 15.38 -24.57 18.81
CA PHE A 44 15.59 -24.07 20.16
C PHE A 44 15.00 -25.03 21.21
N PHE A 45 13.73 -25.41 21.08
CA PHE A 45 13.09 -26.33 22.03
C PHE A 45 13.72 -27.73 22.00
N LEU A 46 14.08 -28.22 20.81
CA LEU A 46 14.79 -29.48 20.66
C LEU A 46 16.19 -29.40 21.29
N GLY A 47 16.94 -28.33 21.03
CA GLY A 47 18.27 -28.12 21.60
C GLY A 47 18.27 -28.04 23.12
N VAL A 48 17.34 -27.27 23.70
CA VAL A 48 17.15 -27.18 25.16
C VAL A 48 16.73 -28.55 25.74
N GLY A 49 15.81 -29.26 25.07
CA GLY A 49 15.36 -30.58 25.51
C GLY A 49 16.49 -31.63 25.50
N LEU A 50 17.29 -31.68 24.44
CA LEU A 50 18.42 -32.61 24.31
C LEU A 50 19.54 -32.28 25.32
N LEU A 51 19.79 -30.99 25.59
CA LEU A 51 20.72 -30.58 26.64
C LEU A 51 20.19 -30.90 28.05
N GLY A 52 18.89 -30.77 28.28
CA GLY A 52 18.28 -31.17 29.55
C GLY A 52 18.40 -32.67 29.84
N LEU A 53 18.36 -33.52 28.80
CA LEU A 53 18.56 -34.97 28.89
C LEU A 53 20.04 -35.39 28.91
N SER A 54 20.96 -34.46 28.65
CA SER A 54 22.39 -34.77 28.57
C SER A 54 23.03 -35.09 29.94
N SER A 55 22.31 -34.79 31.04
CA SER A 55 22.70 -35.20 32.39
C SER A 55 22.74 -36.71 32.57
N ASP A 56 21.86 -37.43 31.88
CA ASP A 56 21.76 -38.90 31.95
C ASP A 56 22.49 -39.58 30.78
N ILE A 57 22.67 -38.87 29.66
CA ILE A 57 23.25 -39.42 28.43
C ILE A 57 24.16 -38.37 27.78
N SER A 58 25.45 -38.44 28.12
CA SER A 58 26.45 -37.41 27.80
C SER A 58 26.68 -37.14 26.29
N TRP A 59 26.45 -38.12 25.40
CA TRP A 59 26.62 -37.93 23.96
C TRP A 59 25.55 -37.02 23.33
N LEU A 60 24.40 -36.83 23.99
CA LEU A 60 23.31 -35.96 23.53
C LEU A 60 23.63 -34.46 23.67
N ALA A 61 24.68 -34.10 24.41
CA ALA A 61 25.13 -32.73 24.54
C ALA A 61 25.54 -32.10 23.20
N TRP A 62 26.20 -32.88 22.32
CA TRP A 62 26.64 -32.40 21.00
C TRP A 62 25.46 -32.10 20.06
N PRO A 63 24.50 -33.02 19.82
CA PRO A 63 23.28 -32.72 19.07
C PRO A 63 22.51 -31.51 19.63
N GLY A 64 22.40 -31.41 20.96
CA GLY A 64 21.74 -30.29 21.62
C GLY A 64 22.42 -28.94 21.35
N ALA A 65 23.75 -28.90 21.44
CA ALA A 65 24.55 -27.71 21.12
C ALA A 65 24.42 -27.32 19.64
N PHE A 66 24.47 -28.28 18.70
CA PHE A 66 24.27 -28.02 17.27
C PHE A 66 22.89 -27.43 16.97
N CYS A 67 21.84 -27.93 17.63
CA CYS A 67 20.49 -27.38 17.47
C CYS A 67 20.40 -25.93 17.95
N LEU A 68 21.03 -25.58 19.07
CA LEU A 68 21.08 -24.19 19.55
C LEU A 68 21.86 -23.27 18.61
N VAL A 69 23.00 -23.70 18.07
CA VAL A 69 23.75 -22.94 17.06
C VAL A 69 22.89 -22.71 15.81
N GLY A 70 22.19 -23.75 15.34
CA GLY A 70 21.25 -23.63 14.24
C GLY A 70 20.14 -22.62 14.51
N ALA A 71 19.57 -22.61 15.72
CA ALA A 71 18.55 -21.64 16.14
C ALA A 71 19.11 -20.20 16.10
N VAL A 72 20.34 -19.97 16.60
CA VAL A 72 20.99 -18.66 16.58
C VAL A 72 21.24 -18.16 15.14
N VAL A 73 21.63 -19.04 14.22
CA VAL A 73 21.83 -18.70 12.80
C VAL A 73 20.51 -18.38 12.08
N CYS A 74 19.40 -19.02 12.46
CA CYS A 74 18.09 -18.75 11.88
C CYS A 74 17.53 -17.37 12.29
N VAL A 75 17.92 -16.81 13.45
CA VAL A 75 17.46 -15.49 13.91
C VAL A 75 17.81 -14.35 12.94
N PRO A 76 19.08 -14.12 12.53
CA PRO A 76 19.40 -13.06 11.57
C PRO A 76 18.77 -13.30 10.19
N LEU A 77 18.56 -14.57 9.79
CA LEU A 77 17.85 -14.91 8.54
C LEU A 77 16.36 -14.53 8.61
N PHE A 78 15.72 -14.75 9.76
CA PHE A 78 14.35 -14.31 10.03
C PHE A 78 14.23 -12.78 9.97
N PHE A 79 15.11 -12.05 10.67
CA PHE A 79 15.12 -10.58 10.60
C PHE A 79 15.39 -10.06 9.19
N ARG A 80 16.24 -10.74 8.42
CA ARG A 80 16.50 -10.39 7.02
C ARG A 80 15.28 -10.64 6.13
N ALA A 81 14.53 -11.71 6.36
CA ALA A 81 13.28 -11.98 5.65
C ALA A 81 12.18 -10.96 6.01
N ASP A 82 12.01 -10.64 7.28
CA ASP A 82 11.05 -9.62 7.75
C ASP A 82 11.37 -8.21 7.21
N SER A 83 12.66 -7.88 7.05
CA SER A 83 13.07 -6.62 6.41
C SER A 83 12.69 -6.52 4.92
N GLN A 84 12.34 -7.66 4.29
CA GLN A 84 11.93 -7.75 2.88
C GLN A 84 10.41 -7.84 2.70
N ASP A 85 9.63 -8.04 3.76
CA ASP A 85 8.17 -8.21 3.76
C ASP A 85 7.42 -6.93 3.37
N LEU A 86 7.08 -6.77 2.09
CA LEU A 86 6.47 -5.56 1.57
C LEU A 86 5.01 -5.43 2.05
N VAL A 87 4.49 -4.20 2.09
CA VAL A 87 3.07 -4.01 2.38
C VAL A 87 2.25 -4.51 1.18
N ASP A 88 1.54 -5.63 1.36
CA ASP A 88 0.74 -6.31 0.32
C ASP A 88 -0.10 -5.37 -0.55
N SER A 89 -0.83 -4.47 0.08
CA SER A 89 -1.69 -3.51 -0.64
C SER A 89 -0.91 -2.61 -1.61
N HIS A 90 0.36 -2.32 -1.34
CA HIS A 90 1.14 -1.38 -2.16
C HIS A 90 1.62 -1.99 -3.48
N TYR A 91 1.69 -3.32 -3.64
CA TYR A 91 1.88 -3.93 -4.98
C TYR A 91 0.57 -4.49 -5.56
N LEU A 92 -0.33 -5.01 -4.73
CA LEU A 92 -1.58 -5.62 -5.22
C LEU A 92 -2.51 -4.58 -5.88
N GLU A 93 -2.69 -3.42 -5.25
CA GLU A 93 -3.64 -2.42 -5.73
C GLU A 93 -3.18 -1.73 -7.02
N PRO A 94 -1.91 -1.29 -7.16
CA PRO A 94 -1.40 -0.79 -8.43
C PRO A 94 -1.41 -1.86 -9.54
N LEU A 95 -1.13 -3.12 -9.20
CA LEU A 95 -1.17 -4.22 -10.17
C LEU A 95 -2.59 -4.46 -10.69
N ARG A 96 -3.61 -4.46 -9.81
CA ARG A 96 -5.02 -4.55 -10.22
C ARG A 96 -5.42 -3.38 -11.11
N PHE A 97 -5.07 -2.16 -10.71
CA PHE A 97 -5.32 -0.95 -11.48
C PHE A 97 -4.70 -1.05 -12.89
N LEU A 98 -3.40 -1.37 -12.98
CA LEU A 98 -2.69 -1.47 -14.25
C LEU A 98 -3.19 -2.62 -15.14
N ARG A 99 -3.58 -3.76 -14.57
CA ARG A 99 -4.10 -4.88 -15.35
C ARG A 99 -5.38 -4.53 -16.10
N VAL A 100 -6.27 -3.77 -15.47
CA VAL A 100 -7.51 -3.30 -16.12
C VAL A 100 -7.19 -2.14 -17.06
N LEU A 101 -6.39 -1.17 -16.61
CA LEU A 101 -6.03 0.00 -17.42
C LEU A 101 -5.20 -0.35 -18.66
N ARG A 102 -4.53 -1.52 -18.67
CA ARG A 102 -3.75 -2.03 -19.80
C ARG A 102 -4.53 -2.02 -21.11
N ALA A 103 -5.85 -2.25 -21.08
CA ALA A 103 -6.68 -2.23 -22.29
C ALA A 103 -6.70 -0.85 -22.97
N ASP A 104 -6.56 0.23 -22.20
CA ASP A 104 -6.59 1.61 -22.67
C ASP A 104 -5.19 2.25 -22.75
N LEU A 105 -4.13 1.51 -22.38
CA LEU A 105 -2.75 1.98 -22.47
C LEU A 105 -2.09 1.43 -23.75
N PRO A 106 -1.63 2.30 -24.66
CA PRO A 106 -0.90 1.86 -25.84
C PRO A 106 0.35 1.05 -25.46
N PRO A 107 0.59 -0.10 -26.08
CA PRO A 107 1.67 -1.00 -25.68
C PRO A 107 3.07 -0.41 -25.93
N ASP A 108 3.17 0.54 -26.84
CA ASP A 108 4.39 1.24 -27.28
C ASP A 108 4.70 2.49 -26.44
N ARG A 109 3.74 2.99 -25.64
CA ARG A 109 3.91 4.23 -24.88
C ARG A 109 4.37 3.94 -23.44
N PRO A 110 5.42 4.61 -22.95
CA PRO A 110 5.89 4.39 -21.59
C PRO A 110 4.87 4.92 -20.57
N VAL A 111 4.79 4.21 -19.46
CA VAL A 111 4.08 4.62 -18.24
C VAL A 111 5.07 4.70 -17.09
N ARG A 112 4.80 5.59 -16.15
CA ARG A 112 5.59 5.78 -14.94
C ARG A 112 4.72 5.44 -13.74
N LEU A 113 5.18 4.50 -12.93
CA LEU A 113 4.56 4.15 -11.67
C LEU A 113 5.60 4.23 -10.55
N LYS A 114 5.33 5.04 -9.54
CA LYS A 114 6.12 5.12 -8.33
C LYS A 114 5.32 4.59 -7.16
N VAL A 115 5.90 3.68 -6.40
CA VAL A 115 5.28 3.05 -5.23
C VAL A 115 6.23 3.11 -4.04
N ASP A 116 5.72 3.53 -2.89
CA ASP A 116 6.46 3.49 -1.63
C ASP A 116 6.02 2.29 -0.79
N PHE A 117 6.88 1.29 -0.63
CA PHE A 117 6.57 0.05 0.10
C PHE A 117 6.85 0.12 1.60
N ARG A 118 7.21 1.29 2.12
CA ARG A 118 7.40 1.49 3.57
C ARG A 118 6.06 1.46 4.29
N ASP A 119 6.05 1.03 5.55
CA ASP A 119 4.84 1.11 6.38
C ASP A 119 4.61 2.58 6.81
N TYR A 120 3.35 3.00 6.93
CA TYR A 120 3.01 4.39 7.24
C TYR A 120 3.37 4.87 8.66
N PRO A 121 3.41 4.04 9.73
CA PRO A 121 3.75 4.48 11.07
C PRO A 121 5.27 4.56 11.28
N MET A 122 6.00 4.99 10.24
CA MET A 122 7.42 5.32 10.33
C MET A 122 7.58 6.82 10.63
N GLN A 123 8.62 7.17 11.38
CA GLN A 123 8.90 8.56 11.77
C GLN A 123 9.06 9.50 10.57
N VAL A 124 9.56 9.01 9.44
CA VAL A 124 9.71 9.78 8.19
C VAL A 124 8.39 10.33 7.65
N PHE A 125 7.26 9.70 7.97
CA PHE A 125 5.92 10.14 7.54
C PHE A 125 5.16 10.89 8.64
N GLN A 126 5.75 11.05 9.83
CA GLN A 126 5.11 11.72 10.94
C GLN A 126 5.11 13.23 10.71
N VAL A 127 3.93 13.81 10.54
CA VAL A 127 3.73 15.25 10.32
C VAL A 127 3.62 15.99 11.64
N SER A 128 3.00 15.37 12.65
CA SER A 128 2.84 16.00 13.96
C SER A 128 2.78 14.98 15.10
N ARG A 129 3.12 15.46 16.29
CA ARG A 129 3.00 14.76 17.56
C ARG A 129 2.47 15.72 18.61
N THR A 130 1.26 15.48 19.08
CA THR A 130 0.56 16.37 20.01
C THR A 130 0.18 15.62 21.28
N PRO A 131 0.65 16.06 22.46
CA PRO A 131 0.17 15.52 23.73
C PRO A 131 -1.28 15.98 23.99
N GLU A 132 -2.17 15.08 24.40
CA GLU A 132 -3.59 15.39 24.67
C GLU A 132 -3.95 15.35 26.16
N GLY A 133 -2.94 15.28 27.04
CA GLY A 133 -3.14 15.06 28.47
C GLY A 133 -3.50 13.61 28.82
N GLY A 134 -3.49 13.27 30.12
CA GLY A 134 -3.86 11.95 30.61
C GLY A 134 -3.00 10.78 30.07
N GLY A 135 -1.74 11.05 29.73
CA GLY A 135 -0.82 10.05 29.16
C GLY A 135 -1.17 9.63 27.72
N ARG A 136 -1.92 10.46 26.98
CA ARG A 136 -2.27 10.25 25.57
C ARG A 136 -1.44 11.12 24.64
N THR A 137 -1.12 10.59 23.47
CA THR A 137 -0.39 11.29 22.42
C THR A 137 -1.06 11.01 21.08
N ARG A 138 -1.41 12.07 20.36
CA ARG A 138 -1.87 11.98 18.96
C ARG A 138 -0.67 12.12 18.04
N LEU A 139 -0.53 11.20 17.10
CA LEU A 139 0.47 11.21 16.04
C LEU A 139 -0.25 11.27 14.71
N THR A 140 0.11 12.24 13.86
CA THR A 140 -0.45 12.34 12.51
C THR A 140 0.61 11.95 11.50
N TYR A 141 0.24 11.08 10.58
CA TYR A 141 1.10 10.58 9.50
C TYR A 141 0.54 10.96 8.14
N ARG A 142 1.44 11.23 7.19
CA ARG A 142 1.12 11.45 5.79
C ARG A 142 2.14 10.74 4.91
N GLN A 143 1.70 9.74 4.16
CA GLN A 143 2.53 8.95 3.27
C GLN A 143 1.98 8.99 1.84
N PRO A 144 2.66 9.65 0.89
CA PRO A 144 2.46 9.38 -0.53
C PRO A 144 2.93 7.95 -0.81
N TRP A 145 2.02 7.08 -1.23
CA TRP A 145 2.33 5.66 -1.40
C TRP A 145 2.25 5.18 -2.85
N MET A 146 1.52 5.90 -3.71
CA MET A 146 1.45 5.60 -5.15
C MET A 146 1.37 6.90 -5.96
N GLU A 147 2.09 6.92 -7.07
CA GLU A 147 1.98 7.92 -8.13
C GLU A 147 2.04 7.20 -9.47
N PHE A 148 1.07 7.45 -10.34
CA PHE A 148 0.98 6.90 -11.68
C PHE A 148 0.87 8.04 -12.69
N GLN A 149 1.62 7.95 -13.78
CA GLN A 149 1.53 8.85 -14.91
C GLN A 149 1.56 8.04 -16.21
N GLY A 150 0.65 8.33 -17.12
CA GLY A 150 0.56 7.61 -18.39
C GLY A 150 -0.28 8.35 -19.42
N ARG A 151 -0.15 7.91 -20.68
CA ARG A 151 -0.96 8.41 -21.79
C ARG A 151 -1.90 7.31 -22.27
N LEU A 152 -3.18 7.62 -22.33
CA LEU A 152 -4.23 6.70 -22.75
C LEU A 152 -4.31 6.63 -24.29
N ALA A 153 -5.04 5.65 -24.80
CA ALA A 153 -5.17 5.36 -26.23
C ALA A 153 -5.76 6.54 -27.01
N ASP A 154 -6.72 7.25 -26.40
CA ASP A 154 -7.33 8.47 -26.94
C ASP A 154 -6.39 9.70 -26.92
N GLY A 155 -5.15 9.53 -26.44
CA GLY A 155 -4.15 10.58 -26.35
C GLY A 155 -4.22 11.41 -25.06
N SER A 156 -5.19 11.15 -24.18
CA SER A 156 -5.34 11.83 -22.89
C SER A 156 -4.17 11.51 -21.96
N ARG A 157 -3.78 12.48 -21.13
CA ARG A 157 -2.74 12.30 -20.11
C ARG A 157 -3.40 12.10 -18.75
N LEU A 158 -3.10 10.98 -18.12
CA LEU A 158 -3.59 10.61 -16.80
C LEU A 158 -2.45 10.70 -15.80
N SER A 159 -2.68 11.41 -14.70
CA SER A 159 -1.84 11.40 -13.51
C SER A 159 -2.69 11.08 -12.29
N LEU A 160 -2.26 10.14 -11.48
CA LEU A 160 -2.96 9.69 -10.28
C LEU A 160 -1.99 9.61 -9.11
N GLU A 161 -2.33 10.21 -7.98
CA GLU A 161 -1.54 10.20 -6.76
C GLU A 161 -2.40 9.70 -5.60
N ALA A 162 -1.91 8.76 -4.82
CA ALA A 162 -2.56 8.27 -3.60
C ALA A 162 -1.70 8.58 -2.37
N VAL A 163 -2.29 9.28 -1.42
CA VAL A 163 -1.65 9.71 -0.17
C VAL A 163 -2.44 9.20 1.01
N ARG A 164 -1.81 8.37 1.84
CA ARG A 164 -2.37 7.89 3.09
C ARG A 164 -2.24 8.95 4.17
N LYS A 165 -3.34 9.22 4.87
CA LYS A 165 -3.38 10.01 6.09
C LYS A 165 -3.81 9.10 7.24
N ALA A 166 -3.03 9.08 8.31
CA ALA A 166 -3.36 8.31 9.49
C ALA A 166 -3.22 9.17 10.75
N GLU A 167 -4.20 9.09 11.64
CA GLU A 167 -4.12 9.63 12.99
C GLU A 167 -4.06 8.49 13.99
N ARG A 168 -2.92 8.34 14.67
CA ARG A 168 -2.75 7.38 15.75
C ARG A 168 -2.93 8.07 17.09
N LEU A 169 -3.87 7.57 17.88
CA LEU A 169 -3.99 7.93 19.28
C LEU A 169 -3.31 6.87 20.14
N GLU A 170 -2.16 7.19 20.71
CA GLU A 170 -1.46 6.38 21.69
C GLU A 170 -1.90 6.72 23.11
N SER A 171 -2.00 5.70 23.96
CA SER A 171 -2.28 5.84 25.38
C SER A 171 -1.47 4.84 26.18
N TYR A 172 -0.91 5.30 27.29
CA TYR A 172 -0.14 4.48 28.22
C TYR A 172 -0.93 4.30 29.52
N LYS A 173 -1.05 3.06 29.98
CA LYS A 173 -1.69 2.75 31.26
C LYS A 173 -0.74 1.93 32.13
N THR A 174 -0.33 2.52 33.25
CA THR A 174 0.52 1.85 34.24
C THR A 174 -0.36 1.28 35.35
N ARG A 175 -0.22 -0.02 35.64
CA ARG A 175 -0.90 -0.67 36.77
C ARG A 175 0.05 -1.70 37.39
N ARG A 176 0.30 -1.59 38.70
CA ARG A 176 1.16 -2.52 39.47
C ARG A 176 2.54 -2.74 38.81
N GLY A 177 3.25 -1.65 38.50
CA GLY A 177 4.57 -1.69 37.86
C GLY A 177 4.59 -2.11 36.38
N LYS A 178 3.46 -2.54 35.80
CA LYS A 178 3.36 -2.92 34.39
C LYS A 178 2.76 -1.77 33.57
N THR A 179 3.50 -1.29 32.58
CA THR A 179 3.05 -0.28 31.61
C THR A 179 2.48 -0.97 30.38
N ARG A 180 1.20 -0.73 30.09
CA ARG A 180 0.54 -1.24 28.87
C ARG A 180 0.33 -0.11 27.88
N ARG A 181 0.89 -0.26 26.67
CA ARG A 181 0.64 0.64 25.54
C ARG A 181 -0.64 0.21 24.81
N ARG A 182 -1.51 1.16 24.50
CA ARG A 182 -2.69 0.97 23.64
C ARG A 182 -2.70 2.03 22.55
N TRP A 183 -3.03 1.65 21.33
CA TRP A 183 -3.16 2.58 20.22
C TRP A 183 -4.39 2.28 19.37
N LYS A 184 -4.90 3.32 18.71
CA LYS A 184 -5.97 3.25 17.71
C LYS A 184 -5.61 4.19 16.57
N ASP A 185 -5.72 3.71 15.35
CA ASP A 185 -5.49 4.53 14.16
C ASP A 185 -6.83 4.81 13.46
N LYS A 186 -7.00 6.04 13.04
CA LYS A 186 -7.97 6.44 12.03
C LYS A 186 -7.20 6.64 10.73
N VAL A 187 -7.56 5.92 9.67
CA VAL A 187 -6.83 5.94 8.41
C VAL A 187 -7.79 6.30 7.28
N GLU A 188 -7.36 7.21 6.41
CA GLU A 188 -8.05 7.58 5.18
C GLU A 188 -7.02 7.79 4.08
N ASP A 189 -7.37 7.46 2.85
CA ASP A 189 -6.52 7.75 1.69
C ASP A 189 -7.12 8.91 0.90
N ARG A 190 -6.26 9.84 0.48
CA ARG A 190 -6.58 10.94 -0.43
C ARG A 190 -6.08 10.54 -1.81
N ILE A 191 -6.97 10.57 -2.78
CA ILE A 191 -6.68 10.27 -4.19
C ILE A 191 -6.77 11.57 -4.97
N SER A 192 -5.68 11.97 -5.61
CA SER A 192 -5.64 13.08 -6.56
C SER A 192 -5.62 12.49 -7.96
N LEU A 193 -6.64 12.76 -8.76
CA LEU A 193 -6.71 12.39 -10.17
C LEU A 193 -6.61 13.65 -11.01
N GLN A 194 -5.71 13.64 -11.99
CA GLN A 194 -5.58 14.68 -12.99
C GLN A 194 -5.69 14.04 -14.36
N LEU A 195 -6.62 14.53 -15.16
CA LEU A 195 -6.88 14.07 -16.51
C LEU A 195 -6.83 15.27 -17.46
N GLN A 196 -5.98 15.20 -18.46
CA GLN A 196 -5.93 16.16 -19.55
C GLN A 196 -6.41 15.49 -20.82
N VAL A 197 -7.41 16.07 -21.49
CA VAL A 197 -8.05 15.54 -22.69
C VAL A 197 -7.84 16.55 -23.83
N PRO A 198 -6.73 16.46 -24.58
CA PRO A 198 -6.38 17.48 -25.57
C PRO A 198 -7.49 17.73 -26.58
N GLY A 199 -7.79 19.02 -26.82
CA GLY A 199 -8.79 19.43 -27.81
C GLY A 199 -10.25 19.35 -27.35
N LEU A 200 -10.51 19.03 -26.08
CA LEU A 200 -11.85 19.06 -25.49
C LEU A 200 -11.94 20.11 -24.39
N ASP A 201 -12.89 21.03 -24.49
CA ASP A 201 -13.18 21.96 -23.40
C ASP A 201 -13.97 21.25 -22.29
N LEU A 202 -13.38 21.19 -21.09
CA LEU A 202 -13.97 20.55 -19.93
C LEU A 202 -14.80 21.51 -19.06
N GLY A 203 -14.99 22.77 -19.46
CA GLY A 203 -15.70 23.79 -18.67
C GLY A 203 -17.06 23.35 -18.11
N ASN A 204 -17.81 22.54 -18.86
CA ASN A 204 -19.11 22.01 -18.45
C ASN A 204 -19.07 20.60 -17.84
N LEU A 205 -17.89 20.07 -17.51
CA LEU A 205 -17.74 18.69 -17.02
C LEU A 205 -18.56 18.43 -15.75
N VAL A 206 -18.59 19.37 -14.79
CA VAL A 206 -19.33 19.20 -13.53
C VAL A 206 -20.80 18.89 -13.76
N ALA A 207 -21.44 19.57 -14.72
CA ALA A 207 -22.85 19.35 -15.06
C ALA A 207 -23.09 17.98 -15.72
N GLN A 208 -22.06 17.41 -16.35
CA GLN A 208 -22.13 16.11 -17.03
C GLN A 208 -21.78 14.93 -16.12
N LEU A 209 -21.32 15.16 -14.90
CA LEU A 209 -20.95 14.08 -13.98
C LEU A 209 -22.20 13.46 -13.34
N ARG A 210 -22.13 12.15 -13.05
CA ARG A 210 -23.21 11.48 -12.32
C ARG A 210 -23.25 11.98 -10.87
N PRO A 211 -24.44 12.06 -10.27
CA PRO A 211 -24.56 12.44 -8.86
C PRO A 211 -23.89 11.40 -7.97
N GLY A 212 -23.12 11.87 -6.99
CA GLY A 212 -22.41 11.02 -6.04
C GLY A 212 -21.14 10.39 -6.60
N LEU A 213 -20.17 10.19 -5.71
CA LEU A 213 -18.90 9.56 -6.04
C LEU A 213 -18.95 8.04 -5.79
N PRO A 214 -18.17 7.26 -6.56
CA PRO A 214 -18.18 5.82 -6.42
C PRO A 214 -17.61 5.36 -5.07
N HIS A 215 -18.07 4.20 -4.61
CA HIS A 215 -17.57 3.51 -3.40
C HIS A 215 -17.55 4.36 -2.11
N GLY A 216 -18.50 5.29 -1.97
CA GLY A 216 -18.61 6.14 -0.77
C GLY A 216 -17.47 7.15 -0.62
N MET A 217 -16.70 7.41 -1.68
CA MET A 217 -15.69 8.46 -1.67
C MET A 217 -16.32 9.84 -1.51
N VAL A 218 -15.59 10.76 -0.89
CA VAL A 218 -16.05 12.13 -0.65
C VAL A 218 -15.17 13.10 -1.43
N GLY A 219 -15.79 13.99 -2.19
CA GLY A 219 -15.10 15.03 -2.96
C GLY A 219 -14.53 16.08 -2.03
N ARG A 220 -13.28 16.49 -2.25
CA ARG A 220 -12.62 17.56 -1.50
C ARG A 220 -12.37 18.81 -2.32
N ASP A 221 -11.96 18.62 -3.56
CA ASP A 221 -11.63 19.70 -4.46
C ASP A 221 -11.79 19.21 -5.89
N MET A 222 -12.24 20.09 -6.77
CA MET A 222 -12.31 19.84 -8.21
C MET A 222 -12.01 21.15 -8.92
N LYS A 223 -10.99 21.12 -9.78
CA LYS A 223 -10.55 22.25 -10.58
C LYS A 223 -10.56 21.86 -12.04
N ILE A 224 -11.12 22.73 -12.86
CA ILE A 224 -11.16 22.57 -14.30
C ILE A 224 -10.42 23.76 -14.91
N GLN A 225 -9.54 23.49 -15.85
CA GLN A 225 -8.77 24.49 -16.56
C GLN A 225 -8.63 24.07 -18.03
N GLY A 226 -9.48 24.64 -18.89
CA GLY A 226 -9.50 24.32 -20.32
C GLY A 226 -9.72 22.82 -20.56
N ASP A 227 -8.69 22.14 -21.06
CA ASP A 227 -8.70 20.72 -21.40
C ASP A 227 -8.31 19.80 -20.23
N MET A 228 -8.12 20.35 -19.03
CA MET A 228 -7.63 19.64 -17.86
C MET A 228 -8.65 19.67 -16.72
N VAL A 229 -8.87 18.51 -16.12
CA VAL A 229 -9.56 18.36 -14.85
C VAL A 229 -8.62 17.79 -13.80
N ARG A 230 -8.60 18.42 -12.63
CA ARG A 230 -7.97 17.90 -11.42
C ARG A 230 -9.03 17.70 -10.36
N MET A 231 -9.10 16.49 -9.83
CA MET A 231 -10.03 16.11 -8.78
C MET A 231 -9.28 15.54 -7.60
N VAL A 232 -9.73 15.89 -6.40
CA VAL A 232 -9.25 15.31 -5.15
C VAL A 232 -10.43 14.70 -4.44
N VAL A 233 -10.33 13.41 -4.15
CA VAL A 233 -11.29 12.66 -3.35
C VAL A 233 -10.63 12.04 -2.14
N GLN A 234 -11.46 11.67 -1.16
CA GLN A 234 -11.05 10.90 0.00
C GLN A 234 -11.87 9.63 0.14
N THR A 235 -11.22 8.58 0.60
CA THR A 235 -11.89 7.33 0.95
C THR A 235 -12.68 7.47 2.25
N PRO A 236 -13.65 6.58 2.50
CA PRO A 236 -14.21 6.40 3.84
C PRO A 236 -13.11 6.20 4.89
N GLN A 237 -13.39 6.68 6.10
CA GLN A 237 -12.45 6.55 7.21
C GLN A 237 -12.46 5.12 7.76
N ALA A 238 -11.30 4.48 7.74
CA ALA A 238 -11.06 3.16 8.30
C ALA A 238 -10.49 3.28 9.73
N ARG A 239 -10.65 2.22 10.53
CA ARG A 239 -10.06 2.13 11.88
C ARG A 239 -9.15 0.93 11.99
N ARG A 240 -7.91 1.15 12.43
CA ARG A 240 -6.97 0.09 12.84
C ARG A 240 -6.84 0.09 14.35
N THR A 241 -6.82 -1.08 14.96
CA THR A 241 -6.49 -1.23 16.39
C THR A 241 -5.51 -2.38 16.57
N ILE A 242 -5.02 -2.59 17.79
CA ILE A 242 -4.15 -3.74 18.11
C ILE A 242 -4.79 -5.09 17.70
N HIS A 243 -6.13 -5.19 17.69
CA HIS A 243 -6.86 -6.41 17.41
C HIS A 243 -7.53 -6.42 16.02
N GLN A 244 -7.47 -5.30 15.30
CA GLN A 244 -8.18 -5.14 14.03
C GLN A 244 -7.26 -4.49 13.01
N ASN A 245 -6.90 -5.28 12.00
CA ASN A 245 -6.16 -4.79 10.84
C ASN A 245 -7.11 -4.09 9.86
N LEU A 246 -6.52 -3.20 9.05
CA LEU A 246 -7.24 -2.52 7.98
C LEU A 246 -7.55 -3.54 6.88
N THR A 247 -8.76 -3.49 6.31
CA THR A 247 -9.03 -4.26 5.10
C THR A 247 -8.70 -3.43 3.87
N PRO A 248 -8.20 -4.03 2.77
CA PRO A 248 -7.89 -3.30 1.55
C PRO A 248 -9.10 -2.55 0.96
N GLN A 249 -10.31 -3.04 1.22
CA GLN A 249 -11.57 -2.42 0.75
C GLN A 249 -11.89 -1.10 1.45
N ASP A 250 -11.30 -0.84 2.63
CA ASP A 250 -11.57 0.37 3.39
C ASP A 250 -10.81 1.59 2.83
N LEU A 251 -9.72 1.37 2.09
CA LEU A 251 -8.73 2.37 1.69
C LEU A 251 -8.63 2.53 0.16
N ALA A 252 -7.63 3.25 -0.34
CA ALA A 252 -7.47 3.42 -1.78
C ALA A 252 -7.04 2.09 -2.41
N SER A 253 -7.88 1.58 -3.31
CA SER A 253 -7.73 0.28 -3.96
C SER A 253 -7.75 0.43 -5.48
N GLY A 254 -7.27 -0.59 -6.19
CA GLY A 254 -7.32 -0.64 -7.66
C GLY A 254 -8.72 -0.36 -8.19
N ASP A 255 -9.74 -0.96 -7.58
CA ASP A 255 -11.15 -0.78 -7.96
C ASP A 255 -11.62 0.66 -7.75
N ARG A 256 -11.21 1.33 -6.66
CA ARG A 256 -11.57 2.73 -6.41
C ARG A 256 -10.88 3.68 -7.38
N PHE A 257 -9.62 3.42 -7.75
CA PHE A 257 -8.93 4.18 -8.78
C PHE A 257 -9.63 4.06 -10.13
N LEU A 258 -9.97 2.84 -10.53
CA LEU A 258 -10.68 2.57 -11.78
C LEU A 258 -12.09 3.18 -11.78
N ALA A 259 -12.85 3.02 -10.70
CA ALA A 259 -14.18 3.58 -10.58
C ALA A 259 -14.17 5.12 -10.63
N LEU A 260 -13.19 5.76 -9.99
CA LEU A 260 -13.01 7.21 -10.06
C LEU A 260 -12.66 7.66 -11.47
N LEU A 261 -11.73 6.96 -12.14
CA LEU A 261 -11.34 7.25 -13.52
C LEU A 261 -12.54 7.12 -14.46
N LEU A 262 -13.28 6.01 -14.37
CA LEU A 262 -14.49 5.77 -15.17
C LEU A 262 -15.57 6.82 -14.91
N TRP A 263 -15.75 7.24 -13.66
CA TRP A 263 -16.72 8.27 -13.31
C TRP A 263 -16.39 9.61 -13.99
N VAL A 264 -15.11 10.02 -13.99
CA VAL A 264 -14.66 11.22 -14.71
C VAL A 264 -14.80 11.02 -16.23
N TYR A 265 -14.36 9.89 -16.76
CA TYR A 265 -14.41 9.58 -18.19
C TYR A 265 -15.83 9.53 -18.75
N GLN A 266 -16.82 9.07 -17.98
CA GLN A 266 -18.22 9.10 -18.39
C GLN A 266 -18.74 10.53 -18.55
N GLY A 267 -18.31 11.46 -17.69
CA GLY A 267 -18.61 12.88 -17.84
C GLY A 267 -17.94 13.47 -19.10
N VAL A 268 -16.66 13.15 -19.31
CA VAL A 268 -15.90 13.56 -20.50
C VAL A 268 -16.54 13.02 -21.78
N GLY A 269 -16.97 11.76 -21.79
CA GLY A 269 -17.61 11.13 -22.95
C GLY A 269 -18.92 11.81 -23.37
N ARG A 270 -19.66 12.39 -22.43
CA ARG A 270 -20.88 13.18 -22.71
C ARG A 270 -20.58 14.56 -23.31
N LEU A 271 -19.38 15.08 -23.10
CA LEU A 271 -18.92 16.34 -23.70
C LEU A 271 -18.40 16.15 -25.13
N ARG A 272 -18.00 14.93 -25.51
CA ARG A 272 -17.51 14.68 -26.87
C ARG A 272 -18.68 14.82 -27.86
N PRO A 273 -18.52 15.63 -28.93
CA PRO A 273 -19.54 15.73 -29.97
C PRO A 273 -19.76 14.37 -30.63
N ALA A 274 -21.01 14.07 -30.98
CA ALA A 274 -21.45 12.77 -31.51
C ALA A 274 -20.75 12.31 -32.80
N ALA A 275 -19.93 13.15 -33.44
CA ALA A 275 -19.26 12.87 -34.70
C ALA A 275 -18.10 11.86 -34.60
N SER A 276 -17.63 11.49 -33.40
CA SER A 276 -16.52 10.55 -33.21
C SER A 276 -16.93 9.12 -32.80
N GLN A 277 -18.22 8.76 -32.91
CA GLN A 277 -18.71 7.38 -32.67
C GLN A 277 -18.96 6.58 -33.96
N ALA A 278 -18.67 7.14 -35.13
CA ALA A 278 -18.74 6.47 -36.42
C ALA A 278 -17.35 6.50 -37.08
N GLY A 279 -16.49 5.54 -36.73
CA GLY A 279 -15.15 5.37 -37.29
C GLY A 279 -14.55 4.05 -36.84
#